data_AF-A0A820NQI5-F1
#
_entry.id   AF-A0A820NQI5-F1
#
_cell.length_a   1.000
_cell.length_b   1.000
_cell.length_c   1.000
_cell.angle_alpha   90.00
_cell.angle_beta   90.00
_cell.angle_gamma   90.00
#
_symmetry.space_group_name_H-M   'P 1'
#
loop_
_entity.id
_entity.type
_entity.pdbx_description
1 polymer ?
#
loop_
_entity_poly.entity_id
_entity_poly.type
_entity_poly.pdbx_seq_one_letter_code
_entity_poly.pdbx_strand_id
1 'polypeptide(L)' 'MWLLNGVYSTTFAGSWTLVNAHEIASISGIAAAYSLGIDYPQDLENDHFALLCFRLFLLISHGK' A
#
# COMPACT_ATOMS: atom_id res chain seq x y z
N MET A 1 11.36 -3.57 2.36
CA MET A 1 11.54 -3.27 0.92
C MET A 1 10.90 -1.94 0.48
N TRP A 2 10.20 -1.21 1.36
CA TRP A 2 9.42 -0.05 0.96
C TRP A 2 10.21 1.05 0.21
N LEU A 3 11.49 1.28 0.57
CA LEU A 3 12.35 2.30 -0.06
C LEU A 3 12.66 2.04 -1.56
N LEU A 4 12.39 0.84 -2.07
CA LEU A 4 12.66 0.47 -3.45
C LEU A 4 11.46 0.72 -4.38
N ASN A 5 10.29 1.07 -3.83
CA ASN A 5 9.07 1.27 -4.60
C ASN A 5 9.20 2.50 -5.52
N GLY A 6 8.90 2.33 -6.80
CA GLY A 6 8.99 3.38 -7.82
C GLY A 6 10.37 3.50 -8.49
N VAL A 7 11.38 2.76 -8.01
CA VAL A 7 12.68 2.68 -8.68
C VAL A 7 12.58 1.76 -9.90
N TYR A 8 13.08 2.21 -11.05
CA TYR A 8 12.97 1.48 -12.34
C TYR A 8 11.54 1.06 -12.70
N SER A 9 10.53 1.86 -12.35
CA SER A 9 9.12 1.53 -12.59
C SER A 9 8.67 0.19 -11.99
N THR A 10 9.33 -0.25 -10.91
CA THR A 10 9.02 -1.50 -10.21
C THR A 10 8.38 -1.20 -8.86
N THR A 11 7.34 -1.95 -8.52
CA THR A 11 6.65 -1.87 -7.23
C THR A 11 6.60 -3.25 -6.60
N PHE A 12 6.84 -3.28 -5.29
CA PHE A 12 6.90 -4.49 -4.47
C PHE A 12 5.73 -4.54 -3.50
N ALA A 13 5.08 -5.70 -3.42
CA ALA A 13 4.02 -6.00 -2.46
C ALA A 13 4.37 -7.28 -1.68
N GLY A 14 3.95 -7.36 -0.43
CA GLY A 14 4.21 -8.49 0.46
C GLY A 14 4.34 -8.08 1.93
N SER A 15 4.33 -9.05 2.85
CA SER A 15 4.41 -8.80 4.29
C SER A 15 5.70 -8.06 4.67
N TRP A 16 6.85 -8.51 4.17
CA TRP A 16 8.16 -7.91 4.46
C TRP A 16 8.43 -6.55 3.76
N THR A 17 7.40 -5.92 3.20
CA THR A 17 7.52 -4.54 2.69
C THR A 17 7.72 -3.54 3.84
N LEU A 18 7.01 -3.72 4.96
CA LEU A 18 7.09 -2.91 6.19
C LEU A 18 7.40 -3.75 7.44
N VAL A 19 6.48 -4.64 7.86
CA VAL A 19 6.64 -5.59 8.97
C VAL A 19 5.97 -6.90 8.61
N ASN A 20 6.49 -8.03 9.12
CA ASN A 20 5.95 -9.36 8.80
C ASN A 20 4.57 -9.62 9.44
N ALA A 21 3.54 -9.00 8.88
CA ALA A 21 2.14 -9.17 9.24
C ALA A 21 1.31 -9.47 7.99
N HIS A 22 0.21 -10.20 8.19
CA HIS A 22 -0.68 -10.61 7.09
C HIS A 22 -1.42 -9.40 6.50
N GLU A 23 -1.82 -8.47 7.35
CA GLU A 23 -2.53 -7.25 7.00
C GLU A 23 -1.66 -6.33 6.14
N ILE A 24 -0.34 -6.30 6.38
CA ILE A 24 0.62 -5.58 5.53
C ILE A 24 0.72 -6.21 4.15
N ALA A 25 0.65 -7.54 4.02
CA ALA A 25 0.63 -8.18 2.71
C ALA A 25 -0.59 -7.74 1.89
N SER A 26 -1.76 -7.67 2.53
CA SER A 26 -3.00 -7.20 1.88
C SER A 26 -2.95 -5.71 1.52
N ILE A 27 -2.59 -4.84 2.46
CA ILE A 27 -2.52 -3.39 2.24
C ILE A 27 -1.46 -3.03 1.20
N SER A 28 -0.30 -3.69 1.21
CA SER A 28 0.77 -3.43 0.24
C SER A 28 0.38 -3.79 -1.20
N GLY A 29 -0.44 -4.83 -1.40
CA GLY A 29 -0.99 -5.18 -2.71
C GLY A 29 -1.92 -4.09 -3.25
N ILE A 30 -2.82 -3.60 -2.41
CA ILE A 30 -3.74 -2.50 -2.78
C ILE A 30 -2.95 -1.22 -3.04
N ALA A 31 -1.96 -0.90 -2.20
CA ALA A 31 -1.11 0.29 -2.38
C ALA A 31 -0.29 0.22 -3.67
N ALA A 32 0.19 -0.97 -4.05
CA ALA A 32 0.88 -1.17 -5.32
C ALA A 32 -0.05 -0.93 -6.52
N ALA A 33 -1.26 -1.50 -6.50
CA ALA A 33 -2.28 -1.25 -7.50
C ALA A 33 -2.65 0.24 -7.61
N TYR A 34 -2.81 0.91 -6.45
CA TYR A 34 -3.07 2.35 -6.39
C TYR A 34 -1.93 3.18 -6.98
N SER A 35 -0.67 2.79 -6.72
CA SER A 35 0.48 3.50 -7.29
C SER A 35 0.55 3.39 -8.81
N LEU A 36 -0.02 2.32 -9.40
CA LEU A 36 -0.14 2.13 -10.85
C LEU A 36 -1.32 2.90 -11.48
N GLY A 37 -2.14 3.59 -10.67
CA GLY A 37 -3.23 4.44 -11.13
C GLY A 37 -4.64 3.84 -11.01
N ILE A 38 -4.79 2.73 -10.29
CA ILE A 38 -6.11 2.16 -9.98
C ILE A 38 -6.68 2.87 -8.74
N ASP A 39 -7.95 3.24 -8.75
CA ASP A 39 -8.58 3.89 -7.60
C ASP A 39 -8.73 2.96 -6.39
N TYR A 40 -8.75 3.55 -5.20
CA TYR A 40 -9.03 2.80 -3.98
C TYR A 40 -10.51 2.33 -3.98
N PRO A 41 -10.82 1.10 -3.53
CA PRO A 41 -12.19 0.59 -3.60
C PRO A 41 -13.14 1.40 -2.72
N GLN A 42 -14.24 1.90 -3.30
CA GLN A 42 -15.24 2.70 -2.59
C GLN A 42 -15.86 1.96 -1.39
N ASP A 43 -16.03 0.64 -1.49
CA ASP A 43 -16.56 -0.18 -0.40
C ASP A 43 -15.66 -0.11 0.85
N LEU A 44 -14.35 0.01 0.67
CA LEU A 44 -13.37 0.09 1.75
C LEU A 44 -13.23 1.50 2.34
N GLU A 45 -13.74 2.55 1.67
CA GLU A 45 -13.69 3.92 2.19
C GLU A 45 -14.58 4.11 3.43
N ASN A 46 -15.61 3.28 3.59
CA ASN A 46 -16.50 3.29 4.74
C ASN A 46 -15.79 2.84 6.03
N ASP A 47 -14.72 2.05 5.91
CA ASP A 47 -13.88 1.67 7.05
C ASP A 47 -12.78 2.72 7.25
N HIS A 48 -13.07 3.68 8.12
CA HIS A 48 -12.14 4.77 8.43
C HIS A 48 -10.80 4.29 9.00
N PHE A 49 -10.76 3.14 9.69
CA PHE A 49 -9.51 2.61 10.23
C PHE A 49 -8.66 1.99 9.12
N ALA A 50 -9.28 1.17 8.27
CA ALA A 50 -8.60 0.59 7.11
C ALA A 50 -8.09 1.68 6.16
N LEU A 51 -8.88 2.73 5.92
CA LEU A 51 -8.50 3.88 5.11
C LEU A 51 -7.31 4.63 5.71
N LEU A 52 -7.30 4.84 7.04
CA LEU A 52 -6.17 5.46 7.73
C LEU A 52 -4.90 4.62 7.60
N CYS A 53 -4.96 3.32 7.87
CA CYS A 53 -3.83 2.40 7.73
C CYS A 53 -3.29 2.38 6.29
N PHE A 54 -4.19 2.36 5.30
CA PHE A 54 -3.82 2.43 3.89
C PHE A 54 -3.10 3.74 3.56
N ARG A 55 -3.63 4.90 3.96
CA ARG A 55 -3.00 6.20 3.71
C ARG A 55 -1.64 6.33 4.38
N LEU A 56 -1.51 5.87 5.63
CA LEU A 56 -0.22 5.87 6.33
C LEU A 56 0.80 4.96 5.63
N PHE A 57 0.38 3.78 5.18
CA PHE A 57 1.25 2.89 4.41
C PHE A 57 1.67 3.52 3.08
N LEU A 58 0.74 4.15 2.37
CA LEU A 58 0.99 4.83 1.10
C LEU A 58 2.02 5.95 1.27
N LEU A 59 1.88 6.76 2.32
CA LEU A 59 2.81 7.83 2.66
C LEU A 59 4.23 7.31 2.91
N ILE A 60 4.36 6.23 3.69
CA ILE A 60 5.67 5.65 4.04
C ILE A 60 6.32 4.95 2.85
N SER A 61 5.52 4.21 2.06
CA SER A 61 6.01 3.26 1.07
C SER A 61 6.13 3.84 -0.34
N HIS A 62 5.27 4.80 -0.69
CA HIS A 62 5.21 5.41 -2.03
C HIS A 62 5.35 6.94 -2.01
N GLY A 63 5.39 7.58 -0.83
CA GLY A 63 5.52 9.04 -0.70
C GLY A 63 4.32 9.83 -1.22
N LYS A 64 3.15 9.20 -1.30
CA LYS A 64 1.88 9.78 -1.79
C LYS A 64 0.87 9.93 -0.65
#